data_AF-A0A529VVU0-F1
#
_entry.id   AF-A0A529VVU0-F1
#
_cell.length_a   1.000
_cell.length_b   1.000
_cell.length_c   1.000
_cell.angle_alpha   90.00
_cell.angle_beta   90.00
_cell.angle_gamma   90.00
#
_symmetry.space_group_name_H-M   'P 1'
#
loop_
_entity.id
_entity.type
_entity.pdbx_description
1 polymer ?
#
loop_
_entity_poly.entity_id
_entity_poly.type
_entity_poly.pdbx_seq_one_letter_code
_entity_poly.pdbx_strand_id
1 'polypeptide(L)'
;LAVAETFEAAEEAARLIRAEYEEEKPTATFDSPGTATIPAAGKSPLFKEDVKAGDFDAAYADAAVKIDQRYSTPTQHHNPIELFSTTAFWEGDQLTVHEPSQNVTGWKVELARQLKIDPAKVRIVSPFIGGAFGSKGPMTPRTAIVAVAARRLGRPVRCVISRMQAFGTQTYRAETRHRIRIGAGKDGHI
;
A
#
# COMPACT_ATOMS: atom_id res chain seq x y z
N LEU A 1 5.83 6.17 17.84
CA LEU A 1 6.95 5.20 17.84
C LEU A 1 7.62 5.30 19.19
N ALA A 2 7.67 4.20 19.95
CA ALA A 2 8.53 4.08 21.12
C ALA A 2 9.83 3.39 20.69
N VAL A 3 10.97 3.82 21.24
CA VAL A 3 12.28 3.21 21.00
C VAL A 3 12.92 2.93 22.35
N ALA A 4 13.42 1.72 22.54
CA ALA A 4 14.08 1.28 23.76
C ALA A 4 15.24 0.33 23.41
N GLU A 5 16.01 -0.07 24.42
CA GLU A 5 17.16 -0.97 24.24
C GLU A 5 16.74 -2.42 23.99
N THR A 6 15.51 -2.78 24.37
CA THR A 6 14.90 -4.09 24.10
C THR A 6 13.54 -3.94 23.42
N PHE A 7 13.10 -5.00 22.75
CA PHE A 7 11.79 -5.04 22.10
C PHE A 7 10.66 -4.94 23.14
N GLU A 8 10.80 -5.65 24.25
CA GLU A 8 9.83 -5.70 25.35
C GLU A 8 9.64 -4.32 25.98
N ALA A 9 10.74 -3.60 26.21
CA ALA A 9 10.67 -2.24 26.75
C ALA A 9 10.02 -1.25 25.77
N ALA A 10 10.25 -1.41 24.46
CA ALA A 10 9.61 -0.58 23.45
C ALA A 10 8.10 -0.85 23.35
N GLU A 11 7.69 -2.12 23.40
CA GLU A 11 6.27 -2.52 23.43
C GLU A 11 5.56 -2.01 24.69
N GLU A 12 6.19 -2.15 25.87
CA GLU A 12 5.63 -1.64 27.11
C GLU A 12 5.50 -0.11 27.07
N ALA A 13 6.56 0.59 26.67
CA ALA A 13 6.52 2.05 26.51
C ALA A 13 5.44 2.49 25.51
N ALA A 14 5.21 1.75 24.43
CA ALA A 14 4.16 2.05 23.46
C ALA A 14 2.75 1.92 24.07
N ARG A 15 2.51 0.94 24.97
CA ARG A 15 1.21 0.76 25.65
C ARG A 15 0.92 1.82 26.70
N LEU A 16 1.94 2.48 27.22
CA LEU A 16 1.79 3.56 28.20
C LEU A 16 1.39 4.90 27.57
N ILE A 17 1.48 5.02 26.24
CA ILE A 17 1.05 6.23 25.52
C ILE A 17 -0.46 6.38 25.65
N ARG A 18 -0.90 7.52 26.21
CA ARG A 18 -2.31 7.92 26.24
C ARG A 18 -2.55 8.99 25.19
N ALA A 19 -3.64 8.85 24.45
CA ALA A 19 -4.09 9.84 23.49
C ALA A 19 -5.62 9.97 23.59
N GLU A 20 -6.10 11.20 23.46
CA GLU A 20 -7.52 11.53 23.38
C GLU A 20 -7.86 11.82 21.92
N TYR A 21 -9.00 11.31 21.47
CA TYR A 21 -9.48 11.46 20.11
C TYR A 21 -10.93 11.89 20.15
N GLU A 22 -11.32 12.77 19.23
CA GLU A 22 -12.72 13.02 18.92
C GLU A 22 -13.21 11.87 18.03
N GLU A 23 -14.23 11.14 18.48
CA GLU A 23 -14.75 9.99 17.74
C GLU A 23 -15.66 10.44 16.61
N GLU A 24 -15.42 9.91 15.41
CA GLU A 24 -16.28 10.08 14.25
C GLU A 24 -16.68 8.73 13.66
N LYS A 25 -17.85 8.70 13.01
CA LYS A 25 -18.33 7.49 12.33
C LYS A 25 -17.57 7.30 11.01
N PRO A 26 -16.80 6.20 10.83
CA PRO A 26 -16.01 6.02 9.62
C PRO A 26 -16.85 5.61 8.41
N THR A 27 -16.44 6.07 7.22
CA THR A 27 -16.93 5.58 5.93
C THR A 27 -15.95 4.52 5.40
N ALA A 28 -16.18 3.25 5.77
CA ALA A 28 -15.17 2.18 5.61
C ALA A 28 -15.38 1.26 4.40
N THR A 29 -16.57 1.26 3.79
CA THR A 29 -16.93 0.40 2.65
C THR A 29 -17.76 1.18 1.63
N PHE A 30 -17.96 0.63 0.42
CA PHE A 30 -18.72 1.31 -0.63
C PHE A 30 -20.18 1.65 -0.25
N ASP A 31 -20.79 0.87 0.65
CA ASP A 31 -22.18 1.08 1.10
C ASP A 31 -22.27 1.85 2.43
N SER A 32 -21.14 2.34 2.95
CA SER A 32 -21.12 3.10 4.19
C SER A 32 -21.85 4.44 4.01
N PRO A 33 -22.55 4.97 5.03
CA PRO A 33 -23.15 6.30 4.97
C PRO A 33 -22.13 7.37 4.56
N GLY A 34 -22.56 8.27 3.68
CA GLY A 34 -21.72 9.37 3.16
C GLY A 34 -20.81 9.00 1.98
N THR A 35 -20.88 7.76 1.44
CA THR A 35 -20.17 7.45 0.20
C THR A 35 -20.83 8.09 -1.03
N ALA A 36 -20.00 8.47 -1.99
CA ALA A 36 -20.42 8.90 -3.32
C ALA A 36 -19.62 8.18 -4.39
N THR A 37 -20.27 7.75 -5.47
CA THR A 37 -19.59 7.22 -6.65
C THR A 37 -19.12 8.37 -7.53
N ILE A 38 -17.80 8.46 -7.73
CA ILE A 38 -17.18 9.48 -8.56
C ILE A 38 -16.58 8.80 -9.79
N PRO A 39 -16.86 9.26 -11.02
CA PRO A 39 -16.19 8.76 -12.22
C PRO A 39 -14.67 8.89 -12.10
N ALA A 40 -13.95 7.83 -12.42
CA ALA A 40 -12.48 7.83 -12.35
C ALA A 40 -11.84 8.68 -13.46
N ALA A 41 -12.53 8.83 -14.60
CA ALA A 41 -12.13 9.63 -15.74
C ALA A 41 -11.72 11.06 -15.30
N GLY A 42 -10.48 11.43 -15.59
CA GLY A 42 -9.92 12.74 -15.27
C GLY A 42 -9.60 12.98 -13.79
N LYS A 43 -9.86 12.00 -12.91
CA LYS A 43 -9.56 12.07 -11.46
C LYS A 43 -8.30 11.32 -11.06
N SER A 44 -7.81 10.43 -11.90
CA SER A 44 -6.56 9.69 -11.71
C SER A 44 -5.68 9.78 -12.94
N PRO A 45 -4.35 9.94 -12.81
CA PRO A 45 -3.43 9.83 -13.93
C PRO A 45 -3.53 8.50 -14.70
N LEU A 46 -4.03 7.45 -14.04
CA LEU A 46 -4.26 6.12 -14.62
C LEU A 46 -5.54 6.02 -15.43
N PHE A 47 -6.51 6.91 -15.21
CA PHE A 47 -7.84 6.89 -15.83
C PHE A 47 -8.15 8.28 -16.39
N LYS A 48 -7.52 8.65 -17.51
CA LYS A 48 -7.71 9.96 -18.13
C LYS A 48 -9.13 10.12 -18.69
N GLU A 49 -9.67 9.07 -19.26
CA GLU A 49 -10.99 9.02 -19.89
C GLU A 49 -11.61 7.62 -19.74
N ASP A 50 -12.92 7.52 -19.96
CA ASP A 50 -13.58 6.23 -20.09
C ASP A 50 -13.15 5.59 -21.41
N VAL A 51 -12.56 4.41 -21.33
CA VAL A 51 -12.09 3.67 -22.50
C VAL A 51 -13.30 3.26 -23.34
N LYS A 52 -13.32 3.67 -24.60
CA LYS A 52 -14.35 3.31 -25.58
C LYS A 52 -13.71 2.60 -26.78
N ALA A 53 -14.40 1.58 -27.28
CA ALA A 53 -14.03 0.88 -28.51
C ALA A 53 -15.31 0.51 -29.26
N GLY A 54 -15.45 1.03 -30.50
CA GLY A 54 -16.65 0.82 -31.32
C GLY A 54 -17.94 1.39 -30.72
N ASP A 55 -19.07 0.91 -31.23
CA ASP A 55 -20.41 1.18 -30.69
C ASP A 55 -20.90 -0.04 -29.90
N PHE A 56 -20.61 -0.02 -28.59
CA PHE A 56 -21.00 -1.11 -27.69
C PHE A 56 -22.52 -1.28 -27.63
N ASP A 57 -23.29 -0.20 -27.58
CA ASP A 57 -24.73 -0.30 -27.34
C ASP A 57 -25.43 -0.90 -28.56
N ALA A 58 -25.02 -0.54 -29.78
CA ALA A 58 -25.52 -1.18 -31.01
C ALA A 58 -25.10 -2.66 -31.09
N ALA A 59 -23.81 -2.97 -30.91
CA ALA A 59 -23.31 -4.35 -31.00
C ALA A 59 -23.95 -5.26 -29.93
N TYR A 60 -24.11 -4.77 -28.71
CA TYR A 60 -24.77 -5.50 -27.63
C TYR A 60 -26.28 -5.65 -27.86
N ALA A 61 -26.94 -4.68 -28.50
CA ALA A 61 -28.34 -4.78 -28.89
C ALA A 61 -28.57 -5.87 -29.95
N ASP A 62 -27.65 -6.03 -30.90
CA ASP A 62 -27.77 -6.99 -31.99
C ASP A 62 -27.26 -8.41 -31.66
N ALA A 63 -26.49 -8.55 -30.57
CA ALA A 63 -25.92 -9.83 -30.16
C ALA A 63 -26.98 -10.91 -29.90
N ALA A 64 -26.74 -12.13 -30.42
CA ALA A 64 -27.63 -13.27 -30.27
C ALA A 64 -27.61 -13.86 -28.84
N VAL A 65 -26.46 -13.79 -28.16
CA VAL A 65 -26.28 -14.18 -26.77
C VAL A 65 -25.81 -12.95 -25.99
N LYS A 66 -26.43 -12.70 -24.83
CA LYS A 66 -26.11 -11.53 -23.99
C LYS A 66 -25.95 -11.94 -22.54
N ILE A 67 -24.89 -11.44 -21.92
CA ILE A 67 -24.58 -11.61 -20.51
C ILE A 67 -24.56 -10.21 -19.89
N ASP A 68 -25.18 -10.06 -18.72
CA ASP A 68 -25.09 -8.88 -17.85
C ASP A 68 -25.01 -9.37 -16.42
N GLN A 69 -23.80 -9.33 -15.85
CA GLN A 69 -23.51 -9.94 -14.56
C GLN A 69 -22.76 -8.98 -13.65
N ARG A 70 -22.97 -9.16 -12.35
CA ARG A 70 -22.26 -8.41 -11.31
C ARG A 70 -21.30 -9.33 -10.58
N TYR A 71 -20.06 -8.89 -10.47
CA TYR A 71 -18.99 -9.60 -9.79
C TYR A 71 -18.36 -8.70 -8.73
N SER A 72 -17.87 -9.31 -7.67
CA SER A 72 -17.11 -8.61 -6.64
C SER A 72 -15.93 -9.44 -6.18
N THR A 73 -14.88 -8.76 -5.72
CA THR A 73 -13.78 -9.40 -5.00
C THR A 73 -13.62 -8.77 -3.63
N PRO A 74 -13.38 -9.56 -2.56
CA PRO A 74 -13.18 -9.01 -1.23
C PRO A 74 -11.79 -8.40 -1.10
N THR A 75 -11.59 -7.66 0.00
CA THR A 75 -10.25 -7.24 0.42
C THR A 75 -9.33 -8.45 0.62
N GLN A 76 -8.11 -8.38 0.09
CA GLN A 76 -7.10 -9.43 0.25
C GLN A 76 -5.75 -8.85 0.72
N HIS A 77 -5.18 -9.47 1.74
CA HIS A 77 -3.84 -9.17 2.21
C HIS A 77 -2.82 -10.18 1.66
N HIS A 78 -1.65 -9.66 1.31
CA HIS A 78 -0.56 -10.40 0.68
C HIS A 78 0.03 -11.52 1.55
N ASN A 79 -0.04 -11.35 2.88
CA ASN A 79 0.43 -12.31 3.89
C ASN A 79 1.77 -13.02 3.58
N PRO A 80 2.85 -12.28 3.23
CA PRO A 80 4.17 -12.89 3.15
C PRO A 80 4.56 -13.48 4.51
N ILE A 81 5.25 -14.62 4.53
CA ILE A 81 5.66 -15.26 5.79
C ILE A 81 6.62 -14.36 6.58
N GLU A 82 7.57 -13.73 5.90
CA GLU A 82 8.46 -12.73 6.51
C GLU A 82 7.68 -11.49 6.97
N LEU A 83 7.89 -11.11 8.24
CA LEU A 83 7.36 -9.87 8.81
C LEU A 83 8.02 -8.64 8.19
N PHE A 84 7.29 -7.52 8.18
CA PHE A 84 7.82 -6.27 7.69
C PHE A 84 8.77 -5.67 8.72
N SER A 85 10.01 -5.42 8.33
CA SER A 85 11.05 -4.90 9.20
C SER A 85 11.81 -3.75 8.55
N THR A 86 12.23 -2.78 9.36
CA THR A 86 13.15 -1.71 8.96
C THR A 86 14.28 -1.67 9.97
N THR A 87 15.53 -1.69 9.51
CA THR A 87 16.69 -1.29 10.33
C THR A 87 17.34 -0.09 9.65
N ALA A 88 17.49 1.03 10.36
CA ALA A 88 18.12 2.23 9.81
C ALA A 88 19.27 2.70 10.71
N PHE A 89 20.34 3.22 10.11
CA PHE A 89 21.44 3.86 10.81
C PHE A 89 22.09 4.94 9.94
N TRP A 90 22.80 5.86 10.59
CA TRP A 90 23.46 6.98 9.94
C TRP A 90 24.96 6.95 10.21
N GLU A 91 25.75 7.26 9.18
CA GLU A 91 27.19 7.49 9.25
C GLU A 91 27.46 8.92 8.74
N GLY A 92 27.62 9.86 9.67
CA GLY A 92 27.61 11.28 9.33
C GLY A 92 26.27 11.69 8.71
N ASP A 93 26.27 12.01 7.41
CA ASP A 93 25.08 12.37 6.66
C ASP A 93 24.54 11.25 5.75
N GLN A 94 25.20 10.08 5.74
CA GLN A 94 24.81 8.91 4.95
C GLN A 94 23.83 8.05 5.72
N LEU A 95 22.67 7.77 5.12
CA LEU A 95 21.64 6.87 5.64
C LEU A 95 21.73 5.51 4.97
N THR A 96 21.87 4.46 5.77
CA THR A 96 21.68 3.08 5.32
C THR A 96 20.44 2.49 5.95
N VAL A 97 19.59 1.87 5.12
CA VAL A 97 18.38 1.15 5.53
C VAL A 97 18.44 -0.29 5.05
N HIS A 98 18.31 -1.24 5.97
CA HIS A 98 18.03 -2.63 5.67
C HIS A 98 16.52 -2.88 5.79
N GLU A 99 15.88 -3.18 4.67
CA GLU A 99 14.45 -3.44 4.60
C GLU A 99 14.12 -4.27 3.35
N PRO A 100 13.38 -5.38 3.48
CA PRO A 100 12.97 -6.19 2.33
C PRO A 100 12.08 -5.38 1.37
N SER A 101 12.51 -5.20 0.12
CA SER A 101 11.84 -4.33 -0.86
C SER A 101 11.86 -4.90 -2.27
N GLN A 102 10.73 -4.80 -2.98
CA GLN A 102 10.63 -5.12 -4.41
C GLN A 102 11.07 -3.95 -5.32
N ASN A 103 11.43 -2.78 -4.75
CA ASN A 103 11.78 -1.58 -5.50
C ASN A 103 12.81 -0.69 -4.75
N VAL A 104 14.01 -1.22 -4.53
CA VAL A 104 15.06 -0.50 -3.78
C VAL A 104 15.48 0.83 -4.41
N THR A 105 15.42 0.96 -5.74
CA THR A 105 15.78 2.19 -6.46
C THR A 105 14.71 3.27 -6.27
N GLY A 106 13.43 2.92 -6.40
CA GLY A 106 12.33 3.85 -6.13
C GLY A 106 12.28 4.28 -4.67
N TRP A 107 12.52 3.35 -3.74
CA TRP A 107 12.54 3.63 -2.31
C TRP A 107 13.65 4.60 -1.92
N LYS A 108 14.84 4.48 -2.51
CA LYS A 108 15.94 5.43 -2.30
C LYS A 108 15.49 6.86 -2.58
N VAL A 109 14.84 7.09 -3.72
CA VAL A 109 14.36 8.41 -4.14
C VAL A 109 13.23 8.90 -3.23
N GLU A 110 12.27 8.03 -2.96
CA GLU A 110 11.11 8.38 -2.14
C GLU A 110 11.49 8.67 -0.68
N LEU A 111 12.39 7.88 -0.09
CA LEU A 111 12.89 8.11 1.27
C LEU A 111 13.67 9.43 1.35
N ALA A 112 14.55 9.70 0.38
CA ALA A 112 15.28 10.95 0.30
C ALA A 112 14.32 12.16 0.21
N ARG A 113 13.26 12.04 -0.59
CA ARG A 113 12.19 13.04 -0.71
C ARG A 113 11.47 13.27 0.63
N GLN A 114 11.06 12.22 1.33
CA GLN A 114 10.41 12.33 2.64
C GLN A 114 11.32 12.96 3.70
N LEU A 115 12.62 12.64 3.67
CA LEU A 115 13.62 13.16 4.61
C LEU A 115 14.21 14.52 4.18
N LYS A 116 13.87 15.02 2.99
CA LYS A 116 14.41 16.25 2.39
C LYS A 116 15.95 16.26 2.33
N ILE A 117 16.54 15.15 1.87
CA ILE A 117 17.98 14.99 1.66
C ILE A 117 18.28 14.59 0.22
N ASP A 118 19.55 14.69 -0.17
CA ASP A 118 20.02 14.20 -1.47
C ASP A 118 19.88 12.66 -1.54
N PRO A 119 19.23 12.10 -2.59
CA PRO A 119 19.19 10.66 -2.81
C PRO A 119 20.55 9.98 -2.78
N ALA A 120 21.63 10.65 -3.19
CA ALA A 120 22.99 10.11 -3.12
C ALA A 120 23.41 9.71 -1.70
N LYS A 121 22.80 10.32 -0.66
CA LYS A 121 23.05 10.03 0.75
C LYS A 121 22.22 8.86 1.30
N VAL A 122 21.41 8.20 0.46
CA VAL A 122 20.52 7.11 0.87
C VAL A 122 20.94 5.81 0.21
N ARG A 123 21.13 4.77 1.03
CA ARG A 123 21.37 3.39 0.61
C ARG A 123 20.28 2.48 1.17
N ILE A 124 19.55 1.81 0.28
CA ILE A 124 18.59 0.75 0.65
C ILE A 124 19.25 -0.62 0.37
N VAL A 125 19.21 -1.52 1.35
CA VAL A 125 19.83 -2.85 1.31
C VAL A 125 18.76 -3.91 1.51
N SER A 126 18.56 -4.76 0.50
CA SER A 126 17.55 -5.84 0.48
C SER A 126 18.06 -7.09 -0.25
N PRO A 127 19.03 -7.83 0.32
CA PRO A 127 19.63 -9.00 -0.35
C PRO A 127 18.65 -10.17 -0.45
N PHE A 128 17.75 -10.33 0.52
CA PHE A 128 16.76 -11.41 0.57
C PHE A 128 15.38 -10.84 0.89
N ILE A 129 14.33 -11.51 0.39
CA ILE A 129 12.93 -11.15 0.62
C ILE A 129 12.15 -12.44 0.85
N GLY A 130 11.64 -12.65 2.06
CA GLY A 130 10.84 -13.82 2.44
C GLY A 130 9.37 -13.69 2.05
N GLY A 131 9.14 -13.37 0.77
CA GLY A 131 7.82 -13.11 0.19
C GLY A 131 7.40 -11.64 0.28
N ALA A 132 6.59 -11.23 -0.70
CA ALA A 132 6.06 -9.87 -0.80
C ALA A 132 4.71 -9.80 -1.49
N PHE A 133 4.59 -10.39 -2.69
CA PHE A 133 3.36 -10.46 -3.49
C PHE A 133 2.73 -9.10 -3.84
N GLY A 134 3.51 -8.01 -3.81
CA GLY A 134 3.04 -6.63 -4.03
C GLY A 134 3.14 -5.75 -2.78
N SER A 135 3.10 -6.34 -1.58
CA SER A 135 3.12 -5.58 -0.31
C SER A 135 4.43 -4.84 -0.01
N LYS A 136 5.56 -5.28 -0.58
CA LYS A 136 6.88 -4.64 -0.40
C LYS A 136 7.30 -3.85 -1.64
N GLY A 137 6.36 -3.53 -2.54
CA GLY A 137 6.59 -2.66 -3.69
C GLY A 137 6.59 -1.18 -3.30
N PRO A 138 5.48 -0.66 -2.74
CA PRO A 138 5.43 0.70 -2.21
C PRO A 138 6.20 0.84 -0.90
N MET A 139 6.86 1.99 -0.69
CA MET A 139 7.48 2.31 0.60
C MET A 139 6.40 2.76 1.59
N THR A 140 6.51 2.35 2.85
CA THR A 140 5.60 2.79 3.92
C THR A 140 6.19 3.98 4.69
N PRO A 141 5.35 4.83 5.32
CA PRO A 141 5.85 5.93 6.17
C PRO A 141 6.75 5.48 7.32
N ARG A 142 6.67 4.21 7.74
CA ARG A 142 7.51 3.63 8.80
C ARG A 142 8.99 3.86 8.54
N THR A 143 9.45 3.64 7.30
CA THR A 143 10.88 3.68 6.96
C THR A 143 11.48 5.05 7.30
N ALA A 144 10.78 6.13 6.97
CA ALA A 144 11.21 7.49 7.30
C ALA A 144 11.18 7.77 8.81
N ILE A 145 10.13 7.32 9.52
CA ILE A 145 10.03 7.48 10.98
C ILE A 145 11.20 6.79 11.70
N VAL A 146 11.54 5.56 11.28
CA VAL A 146 12.68 4.80 11.84
C VAL A 146 14.01 5.47 11.52
N ALA A 147 14.18 5.97 10.29
CA ALA A 147 15.38 6.71 9.91
C ALA A 147 15.56 8.01 10.74
N VAL A 148 14.48 8.77 10.98
CA VAL A 148 14.52 9.97 11.84
C VAL A 148 14.87 9.61 13.28
N ALA A 149 14.31 8.53 13.82
CA ALA A 149 14.63 8.06 15.16
C ALA A 149 16.12 7.67 15.27
N ALA A 150 16.65 6.93 14.30
CA ALA A 150 18.06 6.57 14.25
C ALA A 150 18.97 7.79 14.20
N ARG A 151 18.59 8.82 13.42
CA ARG A 151 19.35 10.08 13.33
C ARG A 151 19.38 10.81 14.66
N ARG A 152 18.24 10.92 15.34
CA ARG A 152 18.12 11.64 16.63
C ARG A 152 18.88 10.94 17.75
N LEU A 153 18.92 9.61 17.73
CA LEU A 153 19.58 8.82 18.76
C LEU A 153 21.07 8.61 18.49
N GLY A 154 21.55 8.86 17.26
CA GLY A 154 22.91 8.52 16.86
C GLY A 154 23.23 7.02 16.96
N ARG A 155 22.21 6.17 16.92
CA ARG A 155 22.29 4.71 17.10
C ARG A 155 21.44 4.02 16.03
N PRO A 156 21.81 2.81 15.59
CA PRO A 156 20.94 1.99 14.75
C PRO A 156 19.59 1.74 15.43
N VAL A 157 18.50 1.86 14.67
CA VAL A 157 17.13 1.57 15.15
C VAL A 157 16.53 0.48 14.28
N ARG A 158 15.98 -0.55 14.93
CA ARG A 158 15.23 -1.63 14.28
C ARG A 158 13.77 -1.57 14.71
N CYS A 159 12.86 -1.67 13.74
CA CYS A 159 11.44 -1.82 13.95
C CYS A 159 10.96 -3.04 13.16
N VAL A 160 10.40 -4.03 13.86
CA VAL A 160 9.72 -5.18 13.25
C VAL A 160 8.25 -5.06 13.59
N ILE A 161 7.39 -5.01 12.59
CA ILE A 161 5.95 -4.90 12.80
C ILE A 161 5.37 -6.31 12.97
N SER A 162 4.56 -6.49 14.01
CA SER A 162 3.86 -7.75 14.28
C SER A 162 2.91 -8.12 13.14
N ARG A 163 2.54 -9.40 13.06
CA ARG A 163 1.56 -9.86 12.06
C ARG A 163 0.24 -9.09 12.15
N MET A 164 -0.24 -8.81 13.37
CA MET A 164 -1.50 -8.08 13.59
C MET A 164 -1.42 -6.65 13.08
N GLN A 165 -0.34 -5.93 13.41
CA GLN A 165 -0.13 -4.56 12.94
C GLN A 165 0.05 -4.48 11.41
N ALA A 166 0.50 -5.55 10.75
CA ALA A 166 0.66 -5.56 9.30
C ALA A 166 -0.67 -5.36 8.53
N PHE A 167 -1.81 -5.75 9.10
CA PHE A 167 -3.12 -5.53 8.47
C PHE A 167 -3.51 -4.06 8.36
N GLY A 168 -3.03 -3.22 9.29
CA GLY A 168 -3.30 -1.76 9.29
C GLY A 168 -2.19 -0.89 8.70
N THR A 169 -0.97 -1.43 8.53
CA THR A 169 0.21 -0.63 8.14
C THR A 169 0.67 -0.86 6.71
N GLN A 170 0.11 -1.86 6.02
CA GLN A 170 0.53 -2.28 4.68
C GLN A 170 -0.59 -2.09 3.67
N THR A 171 -0.22 -2.14 2.39
CA THR A 171 -1.18 -2.16 1.30
C THR A 171 -1.89 -3.51 1.20
N TYR A 172 -3.08 -3.47 0.62
CA TYR A 172 -3.93 -4.62 0.35
C TYR A 172 -4.61 -4.44 -1.00
N ARG A 173 -5.10 -5.54 -1.58
CA ARG A 173 -6.03 -5.46 -2.72
C ARG A 173 -7.38 -5.04 -2.16
N ALA A 174 -7.84 -3.85 -2.52
CA ALA A 174 -9.15 -3.35 -2.11
C ALA A 174 -10.29 -4.20 -2.68
N GLU A 175 -11.45 -4.16 -2.00
CA GLU A 175 -12.70 -4.68 -2.55
C GLU A 175 -12.95 -4.08 -3.94
N THR A 176 -13.40 -4.90 -4.88
CA THR A 176 -13.88 -4.42 -6.18
C THR A 176 -15.31 -4.86 -6.45
N ARG A 177 -16.04 -4.04 -7.22
CA ARG A 177 -17.37 -4.34 -7.72
C ARG A 177 -17.44 -3.99 -9.20
N HIS A 178 -17.83 -4.95 -10.02
CA HIS A 178 -17.87 -4.81 -11.46
C HIS A 178 -19.24 -5.25 -11.97
N ARG A 179 -19.83 -4.46 -12.88
CA ARG A 179 -20.90 -4.93 -13.76
C ARG A 179 -20.28 -5.18 -15.13
N ILE A 180 -20.38 -6.41 -15.61
CA ILE A 180 -19.80 -6.86 -16.87
C ILE A 180 -20.94 -7.21 -17.82
N ARG A 181 -20.95 -6.55 -18.98
CA ARG A 181 -21.88 -6.83 -20.07
C ARG A 181 -21.10 -7.34 -21.28
N ILE A 182 -21.51 -8.48 -21.83
CA ILE A 182 -20.85 -9.15 -22.97
C ILE A 182 -21.93 -9.61 -23.95
N GLY A 183 -21.79 -9.26 -25.22
CA GLY A 183 -22.59 -9.80 -26.32
C GLY A 183 -21.75 -10.82 -27.10
N ALA A 184 -22.38 -11.83 -27.69
CA ALA A 184 -21.74 -12.76 -28.61
C ALA A 184 -22.71 -13.32 -29.66
N GLY A 185 -22.16 -13.79 -30.79
CA GLY A 185 -22.86 -14.62 -31.77
C GLY A 185 -23.17 -16.02 -31.24
N LYS A 186 -24.01 -16.79 -31.95
CA LYS A 186 -24.32 -18.19 -31.60
C LYS A 186 -23.11 -19.12 -31.75
N ASP A 187 -22.13 -18.71 -32.54
CA ASP A 187 -20.83 -19.36 -32.74
C ASP A 187 -19.81 -19.01 -31.65
N GLY A 188 -20.16 -18.10 -30.72
CA GLY A 188 -19.31 -17.68 -29.60
C GLY A 188 -18.36 -16.53 -29.91
N HIS A 189 -18.43 -15.90 -31.10
CA HIS A 189 -17.66 -14.69 -31.38
C HIS A 189 -18.21 -13.51 -30.57
N ILE A 190 -17.32 -12.78 -29.87
CA ILE A 190 -17.65 -11.59 -29.06
C ILE A 190 -17.65 -10.34 -29.94
#